data_AF-A0A914TEV6-F1
#
_entry.id   AF-A0A914TEV6-F1
#
_cell.length_a   1.000
_cell.length_b   1.000
_cell.length_c   1.000
_cell.angle_alpha   90.00
_cell.angle_beta   90.00
_cell.angle_gamma   90.00
#
_symmetry.space_group_name_H-M   'P 1'
#
loop_
_entity.id
_entity.type
_entity.pdbx_description
1 polymer ?
#
loop_
_entity_poly.entity_id
_entity_poly.type
_entity_poly.pdbx_seq_one_letter_code
_entity_poly.pdbx_strand_id
1 'polypeptide(L)'
;MPTEDVLKKLENIRAKIYLIVVANTVCKIDANLAENFVKTGKNFAVLLSKSDEIIGNLKKQQTFVCMEDYVHDRHEAANIEFQKLDFTNIPKFAISGYKLTGFVEDSAEEESFLNFLKQFL
;
A
#
# COMPACT_ATOMS: atom_id res chain seq x y z
N MET A 1 8.34 18.54 0.09
CA MET A 1 7.37 18.08 1.12
C MET A 1 6.00 18.12 0.48
N PRO A 2 5.11 17.13 0.69
CA PRO A 2 3.69 17.49 0.64
C PRO A 2 3.46 18.47 1.78
N THR A 3 3.19 19.70 1.42
CA THR A 3 2.92 20.80 2.31
C THR A 3 1.62 20.53 3.06
N GLU A 4 1.49 21.07 4.27
CA GLU A 4 0.30 20.99 5.15
C GLU A 4 -1.04 21.19 4.41
N ASP A 5 -1.01 21.89 3.28
CA ASP A 5 -2.14 22.05 2.35
C ASP A 5 -2.75 20.73 1.86
N VAL A 6 -1.95 19.67 1.65
CA VAL A 6 -2.47 18.35 1.24
C VAL A 6 -3.24 17.72 2.40
N LEU A 7 -2.71 17.81 3.63
CA LEU A 7 -3.37 17.30 4.83
C LEU A 7 -4.68 18.06 5.11
N LYS A 8 -4.66 19.40 5.02
CA LYS A 8 -5.87 20.24 5.18
C LYS A 8 -6.94 19.93 4.12
N LYS A 9 -6.54 19.66 2.88
CA LYS A 9 -7.49 19.24 1.83
C LYS A 9 -8.09 17.87 2.15
N LEU A 10 -7.28 16.92 2.61
CA LEU A 10 -7.74 15.59 2.99
C LEU A 10 -8.64 15.61 4.23
N GLU A 11 -8.38 16.48 5.22
CA GLU A 11 -9.23 16.69 6.41
C GLU A 11 -10.69 17.01 6.04
N ASN A 12 -10.89 17.83 5.01
CA ASN A 12 -12.23 18.23 4.56
C ASN A 12 -12.93 17.20 3.67
N ILE A 13 -12.19 16.23 3.13
CA ILE A 13 -12.78 15.14 2.36
C ILE A 13 -13.48 14.19 3.34
N ARG A 14 -14.73 13.84 3.05
CA ARG A 14 -15.45 12.78 3.76
C ARG A 14 -15.43 11.53 2.89
N ALA A 15 -14.53 10.62 3.22
CA ALA A 15 -14.49 9.28 2.65
C ALA A 15 -14.68 8.26 3.77
N LYS A 16 -15.34 7.13 3.45
CA LYS A 16 -15.47 6.01 4.39
C LYS A 16 -14.13 5.28 4.59
N ILE A 17 -13.25 5.35 3.58
CA ILE A 17 -11.92 4.77 3.57
C ILE A 17 -10.96 5.59 2.71
N TYR A 18 -9.70 5.68 3.11
CA TYR A 18 -8.60 6.29 2.36
C TYR A 18 -7.60 5.24 1.90
N LEU A 19 -7.00 5.44 0.72
CA LEU A 19 -6.00 4.52 0.18
C LEU A 19 -4.69 5.28 -0.03
N ILE A 20 -3.63 4.86 0.65
CA ILE A 20 -2.27 5.39 0.46
C ILE A 20 -1.59 4.53 -0.59
N VAL A 21 -1.38 5.07 -1.79
CA VAL A 21 -0.79 4.33 -2.91
C VAL A 21 0.73 4.54 -2.94
N VAL A 22 1.47 3.48 -2.66
CA VAL A 22 2.94 3.48 -2.57
C VAL A 22 3.52 2.77 -3.78
N ALA A 23 4.21 3.52 -4.65
CA ALA A 23 4.71 3.00 -5.91
C ALA A 23 6.01 2.19 -5.80
N ASN A 24 6.90 2.49 -4.86
CA ASN A 24 8.22 1.85 -4.82
C ASN A 24 8.63 1.53 -3.38
N THR A 25 9.05 2.52 -2.62
CA THR A 25 9.31 2.41 -1.19
C THR A 25 8.38 3.36 -0.45
N VAL A 26 8.02 3.01 0.79
CA VAL A 26 7.32 3.92 1.69
C VAL A 26 8.25 5.12 1.88
N CYS A 27 7.78 6.29 1.48
CA CYS A 27 8.54 7.52 1.65
C CYS A 27 7.92 8.40 2.74
N LYS A 28 8.63 9.44 3.15
CA LYS A 28 8.24 10.28 4.31
C LYS A 28 6.82 10.87 4.19
N ILE A 29 6.35 11.10 2.96
CA ILE A 29 4.98 11.56 2.70
C ILE A 29 3.93 10.50 3.06
N ASP A 30 4.16 9.25 2.66
CA ASP A 30 3.25 8.13 2.92
C ASP A 30 3.13 7.89 4.43
N ALA A 31 4.28 7.94 5.12
CA ALA A 31 4.38 7.88 6.57
C ALA A 31 3.58 9.00 7.27
N ASN A 32 3.80 10.25 6.86
CA ASN A 32 3.10 11.41 7.43
C ASN A 32 1.58 11.34 7.19
N LEU A 33 1.15 10.83 6.03
CA LEU A 33 -0.27 10.63 5.72
C LEU A 33 -0.90 9.56 6.62
N ALA A 34 -0.24 8.42 6.76
CA ALA A 34 -0.67 7.35 7.66
C ALA A 34 -0.79 7.85 9.11
N GLU A 35 0.21 8.59 9.59
CA GLU A 35 0.19 9.18 10.94
C GLU A 35 -0.98 10.15 11.12
N ASN A 36 -1.24 11.01 10.13
CA ASN A 36 -2.39 11.93 10.20
C ASN A 36 -3.72 11.18 10.23
N PHE A 37 -3.88 10.13 9.41
CA PHE A 37 -5.10 9.33 9.39
C PHE A 37 -5.34 8.59 10.70
N VAL A 38 -4.28 8.06 11.33
CA VAL A 38 -4.38 7.50 12.69
C VAL A 38 -4.81 8.57 13.69
N LYS A 39 -4.14 9.73 13.71
CA LYS A 39 -4.47 10.83 14.63
C LYS A 39 -5.89 11.36 14.47
N THR A 40 -6.42 11.32 13.25
CA THR A 40 -7.76 11.84 12.92
C THR A 40 -8.85 10.76 12.94
N GLY A 41 -8.51 9.51 13.30
CA GLY A 41 -9.46 8.40 13.36
C GLY A 41 -10.03 8.00 11.99
N LYS A 42 -9.28 8.25 10.91
CA LYS A 42 -9.69 7.90 9.55
C LYS A 42 -9.30 6.46 9.24
N ASN A 43 -10.24 5.71 8.66
CA ASN A 43 -9.97 4.36 8.16
C ASN A 43 -9.12 4.45 6.88
N PHE A 44 -8.02 3.71 6.82
CA PHE A 44 -7.19 3.68 5.62
C PHE A 44 -6.50 2.33 5.41
N ALA A 45 -6.04 2.10 4.18
CA ALA A 45 -5.17 1.00 3.82
C ALA A 45 -4.03 1.48 2.92
N VAL A 46 -2.99 0.67 2.81
CA VAL A 46 -1.84 0.91 1.94
C VAL A 46 -1.93 0.02 0.71
N LEU A 47 -1.82 0.62 -0.47
CA LEU A 47 -1.76 -0.07 -1.76
C LEU A 47 -0.33 0.00 -2.30
N LEU A 48 0.35 -1.14 -2.34
CA LEU A 48 1.69 -1.25 -2.93
C LEU A 48 1.53 -1.41 -4.45
N SER A 49 1.82 -0.37 -5.22
CA SER A 49 1.63 -0.32 -6.68
C SER A 49 2.94 -0.49 -7.46
N LYS A 50 2.81 -0.59 -8.80
CA LYS A 50 3.92 -0.70 -9.78
C LYS A 50 4.81 -1.92 -9.63
N SER A 51 4.31 -3.00 -9.04
CA SER A 51 5.07 -4.24 -8.91
C SER A 51 5.49 -4.81 -10.28
N ASP A 52 4.63 -4.70 -11.30
CA ASP A 52 4.93 -5.02 -12.71
C ASP A 52 6.10 -4.21 -13.29
N GLU A 53 6.08 -2.89 -13.13
CA GLU A 53 7.07 -2.01 -13.75
C GLU A 53 8.48 -2.31 -13.23
N ILE A 54 8.58 -2.55 -11.92
CA ILE A 54 9.87 -2.84 -11.28
C ILE A 54 10.35 -4.24 -11.66
N ILE A 55 9.46 -5.23 -11.68
CA ILE A 55 9.80 -6.59 -12.14
C ILE A 55 10.22 -6.59 -13.61
N GLY A 56 9.52 -5.82 -14.45
CA GLY A 56 9.87 -5.65 -15.85
C GLY A 56 11.27 -5.03 -16.02
N ASN A 57 11.66 -4.11 -15.15
CA ASN A 57 13.00 -3.54 -15.13
C ASN A 57 14.06 -4.53 -14.62
N LEU A 58 13.76 -5.32 -13.60
CA LEU A 58 14.67 -6.35 -13.08
C LEU A 58 14.93 -7.47 -14.11
N LYS A 59 13.88 -7.93 -14.82
CA LYS A 59 14.04 -8.89 -15.92
C LYS A 59 14.93 -8.37 -17.05
N LYS A 60 14.83 -7.07 -17.38
CA LYS A 60 15.71 -6.42 -18.37
C LYS A 60 17.17 -6.36 -17.92
N GLN A 61 17.43 -6.40 -16.63
CA GLN A 61 18.78 -6.43 -16.04
C GLN A 61 19.37 -7.85 -15.94
N GLN A 62 18.71 -8.86 -16.52
CA GLN A 62 19.12 -10.28 -16.48
C GLN A 62 19.16 -10.88 -15.06
N THR A 63 18.52 -10.23 -14.09
CA THR A 63 18.35 -10.77 -12.75
C THR A 63 17.20 -11.78 -12.76
N PHE A 64 17.46 -13.00 -12.28
CA PHE A 64 16.37 -13.93 -11.95
C PHE A 64 15.67 -13.41 -10.70
N VAL A 65 14.39 -13.07 -10.84
CA VAL A 65 13.56 -12.57 -9.74
C VAL A 65 12.32 -13.44 -9.66
N CYS A 66 12.18 -14.14 -8.53
CA CYS A 66 10.92 -14.77 -8.16
C CYS A 66 9.92 -13.67 -7.82
N MET A 67 8.75 -13.71 -8.45
CA MET A 67 7.74 -12.67 -8.32
C MET A 67 7.09 -12.67 -6.93
N GLU A 68 6.92 -13.86 -6.35
CA GLU A 68 6.37 -14.05 -5.00
C GLU A 68 7.31 -13.48 -3.94
N ASP A 69 8.59 -13.87 -3.99
CA ASP A 69 9.62 -13.36 -3.07
C ASP A 69 9.73 -11.83 -3.15
N TYR A 70 9.67 -11.27 -4.36
CA TYR A 70 9.72 -9.82 -4.53
C TYR A 70 8.51 -9.10 -3.92
N VAL A 71 7.30 -9.63 -4.09
CA VAL A 71 6.10 -9.04 -3.48
C VAL A 71 6.16 -9.19 -1.96
N HIS A 72 6.59 -10.34 -1.47
CA HIS A 72 6.81 -10.60 -0.05
C HIS A 72 7.80 -9.59 0.56
N ASP A 73 8.96 -9.42 -0.06
CA ASP A 73 9.99 -8.45 0.35
C ASP A 73 9.44 -7.01 0.38
N ARG A 74 8.55 -6.65 -0.55
CA ARG A 74 7.90 -5.33 -0.53
C ARG A 74 6.90 -5.18 0.60
N HIS A 75 6.13 -6.23 0.91
CA HIS A 75 5.27 -6.25 2.08
C HIS A 75 6.09 -6.13 3.36
N GLU A 76 7.19 -6.87 3.48
CA GLU A 76 8.09 -6.79 4.63
C GLU A 76 8.75 -5.40 4.74
N ALA A 77 9.25 -4.84 3.65
CA ALA A 77 9.85 -3.50 3.65
C ALA A 77 8.82 -2.43 4.07
N ALA A 78 7.59 -2.51 3.56
CA ALA A 78 6.52 -1.63 4.00
C ALA A 78 6.21 -1.84 5.49
N ASN A 79 6.14 -3.08 5.96
CA ASN A 79 5.92 -3.40 7.38
C ASN A 79 7.02 -2.81 8.26
N ILE A 80 8.29 -2.95 7.89
CA ILE A 80 9.43 -2.39 8.62
C ILE A 80 9.31 -0.86 8.72
N GLU A 81 9.01 -0.18 7.61
CA GLU A 81 8.87 1.27 7.61
C GLU A 81 7.67 1.75 8.46
N PHE A 82 6.55 1.02 8.44
CA PHE A 82 5.39 1.34 9.28
C PHE A 82 5.59 0.93 10.76
N GLN A 83 6.33 -0.14 11.04
CA GLN A 83 6.70 -0.56 12.41
C GLN A 83 7.60 0.46 13.10
N LYS A 84 8.54 1.08 12.37
CA LYS A 84 9.35 2.21 12.87
C LYS A 84 8.50 3.40 13.32
N LEU A 85 7.26 3.45 12.87
CA LEU A 85 6.28 4.49 13.19
C LEU A 85 5.21 3.99 14.17
N ASP A 86 5.46 2.84 14.83
CA ASP A 86 4.55 2.17 15.77
C ASP A 86 3.21 1.73 15.14
N PHE A 87 3.18 1.54 13.81
CA PHE A 87 2.02 1.10 13.07
C PHE A 87 2.12 -0.37 12.64
N THR A 88 1.68 -1.29 13.51
CA THR A 88 1.74 -2.74 13.24
C THR A 88 0.50 -3.30 12.52
N ASN A 89 -0.67 -2.66 12.65
CA ASN A 89 -1.95 -3.23 12.22
C ASN A 89 -2.64 -2.50 11.05
N ILE A 90 -1.90 -1.78 10.19
CA ILE A 90 -2.48 -1.16 8.99
C ILE A 90 -2.66 -2.23 7.91
N PRO A 91 -3.86 -2.40 7.32
CA PRO A 91 -4.09 -3.27 6.17
C PRO A 91 -3.26 -2.83 4.96
N LYS A 92 -2.56 -3.78 4.31
CA LYS A 92 -1.69 -3.53 3.15
C LYS A 92 -2.00 -4.54 2.07
N PHE A 93 -2.07 -4.09 0.82
CA PHE A 93 -2.41 -4.93 -0.32
C PHE A 93 -1.50 -4.59 -1.51
N ALA A 94 -1.01 -5.59 -2.23
CA ALA A 94 -0.22 -5.37 -3.44
C ALA A 94 -1.09 -5.34 -4.71
N ILE A 95 -0.78 -4.39 -5.61
CA ILE A 95 -1.44 -4.22 -6.90
C ILE A 95 -0.40 -4.06 -8.03
N SER A 96 -0.72 -4.62 -9.20
CA SER A 96 0.09 -4.53 -10.42
C SER A 96 -0.82 -4.30 -11.62
N GLY A 97 -0.51 -3.32 -12.46
CA GLY A 97 -1.24 -3.10 -13.71
C GLY A 97 -2.77 -3.02 -13.57
N TYR A 98 -3.28 -2.35 -12.53
CA TYR A 98 -4.72 -2.26 -12.19
C TYR A 98 -5.38 -3.58 -11.75
N LYS A 99 -4.62 -4.66 -11.55
CA LYS A 99 -5.08 -5.90 -10.93
C LYS A 99 -4.52 -6.03 -9.52
N LEU A 100 -5.34 -6.51 -8.58
CA LEU A 100 -4.85 -7.00 -7.30
C LEU A 100 -3.95 -8.19 -7.59
N THR A 101 -2.73 -8.16 -7.07
CA THR A 101 -1.78 -9.23 -7.30
C THR A 101 -1.81 -10.21 -6.16
N GLY A 102 -2.91 -10.97 -6.05
CA GLY A 102 -2.76 -12.36 -5.65
C GLY A 102 -2.17 -13.08 -6.86
N PHE A 103 -0.91 -13.50 -6.81
CA PHE A 103 -0.26 -14.23 -7.93
C PHE A 103 -0.26 -15.74 -7.75
N VAL A 104 -1.21 -16.23 -6.97
CA VAL A 104 -1.85 -17.51 -7.26
C VAL A 104 -3.21 -17.13 -7.85
N GLU A 105 -3.89 -18.02 -8.55
CA GLU A 105 -5.36 -17.96 -8.67
C GLU A 105 -6.06 -18.07 -7.28
N ASP A 106 -5.42 -17.59 -6.20
CA ASP A 106 -5.98 -17.50 -4.87
C ASP A 106 -6.80 -16.24 -4.78
N SER A 107 -8.08 -16.46 -4.97
CA SER A 107 -9.20 -15.74 -4.38
C SER A 107 -8.89 -15.03 -3.04
N ALA A 108 -7.97 -15.50 -2.19
CA ALA A 108 -7.79 -15.04 -0.81
C ALA A 108 -7.34 -13.58 -0.63
N GLU A 109 -6.36 -13.05 -1.39
CA GLU A 109 -5.91 -11.65 -1.20
C GLU A 109 -6.90 -10.66 -1.80
N GLU A 110 -7.44 -10.99 -2.97
CA GLU A 110 -8.53 -10.23 -3.58
C GLU A 110 -9.80 -10.28 -2.72
N GLU A 111 -10.16 -11.44 -2.19
CA GLU A 111 -11.28 -11.62 -1.26
C GLU A 111 -11.02 -10.89 0.06
N SER A 112 -9.79 -10.91 0.59
CA SER A 112 -9.42 -10.14 1.77
C SER A 112 -9.57 -8.64 1.54
N PHE A 113 -9.11 -8.13 0.38
CA PHE A 113 -9.29 -6.73 0.01
C PHE A 113 -10.77 -6.38 -0.20
N LEU A 114 -11.53 -7.22 -0.91
CA LEU A 114 -12.96 -7.03 -1.13
C LEU A 114 -13.74 -7.10 0.19
N ASN A 115 -13.42 -8.03 1.08
CA ASN A 115 -14.05 -8.15 2.40
C ASN A 115 -13.68 -6.97 3.29
N PHE A 116 -12.46 -6.46 3.20
CA PHE A 116 -12.08 -5.21 3.84
C PHE A 116 -12.89 -4.03 3.30
N LEU A 117 -13.02 -3.87 1.98
CA LEU A 117 -13.85 -2.81 1.38
C LEU A 117 -15.33 -2.94 1.78
N LYS A 118 -15.88 -4.15 1.85
CA LYS A 118 -17.26 -4.42 2.29
C LYS A 118 -17.55 -3.93 3.71
N GLN A 119 -16.55 -3.83 4.59
CA GLN A 119 -16.73 -3.25 5.95
C GLN A 119 -17.12 -1.76 5.90
N PHE A 120 -16.91 -1.12 4.75
CA PHE A 120 -17.16 0.30 4.54
C PHE A 120 -18.28 0.58 3.52
N LEU A 121 -18.90 -0.42 2.90
CA LEU A 121 -20.03 -0.21 1.98
C LEU A 121 -21.35 -0.19 2.75
#